data_AF-A0A961GWJ1-F1
#
_entry.id   AF-A0A961GWJ1-F1
#
_cell.length_a   1.000
_cell.length_b   1.000
_cell.length_c   1.000
_cell.angle_alpha   90.00
_cell.angle_beta   90.00
_cell.angle_gamma   90.00
#
_symmetry.space_group_name_H-M   'P 1'
#
loop_
_entity.id
_entity.type
_entity.pdbx_description
1 polymer ?
#
loop_
_entity_poly.entity_id
_entity_poly.type
_entity_poly.pdbx_seq_one_letter_code
_entity_poly.pdbx_strand_id
1 'polypeptide(L)'
;MTLRRALLPVLGALALFALACTPTPGGGGTTTTTTVSGAPVAVASASPTVGDAPLTVSFDSSGSSAGTGTGLTYTWDFGDGSPTASGPTAVHTYDTVGTFTATLTMSSTEGTSTSPGIEITANLDPNPKFYVRPTGSTGPDCGPLADPCASIVEAQANALANGVGILRVAGGSYNEPLDLASDMDITGGWEQDFSDFGPSEVTTIFGTGTEPAVTINGVSNSSISGVSAQGVARTSGNAVGVVVTGGSSGVKIGDIDSPVTLISGGTGPQATGVLVTGGSLVNIENANINSGTTQGAGSSAYGLRALGLSVVNVVLSEITAQPGVAGVSAPASTPAQAASGGNGANGSNACGASCGGPGGNGGSGAHNGGKGGTGGKYSGGGGDGSTGSGASGGAGGSGGCGSVFGCGGDAGGGSRGGRGAAGTAGAAGSNTPTEGDFWT
;
A
#
# COMPACT_ATOMS: atom_id res chain seq x y z
N MET A 1 -36.73 18.05 17.94
CA MET A 1 -37.15 19.45 17.72
C MET A 1 -37.57 19.58 16.27
N THR A 2 -38.88 19.50 16.02
CA THR A 2 -39.50 19.53 14.69
C THR A 2 -40.29 20.83 14.57
N LEU A 3 -39.80 21.78 13.77
CA LEU A 3 -40.49 23.05 13.53
C LEU A 3 -41.50 22.89 12.38
N ARG A 4 -42.78 23.03 12.71
CA ARG A 4 -43.89 23.20 11.76
C ARG A 4 -43.83 24.60 11.13
N ARG A 5 -43.92 24.71 9.80
CA ARG A 5 -44.28 25.95 9.10
C ARG A 5 -45.61 25.77 8.37
N ALA A 6 -46.54 26.67 8.69
CA ALA A 6 -47.89 26.71 8.17
C ALA A 6 -47.93 27.31 6.75
N LEU A 7 -48.69 26.68 5.86
CA LEU A 7 -49.16 27.27 4.60
C LEU A 7 -50.50 27.98 4.85
N LEU A 8 -50.60 29.25 4.43
CA LEU A 8 -51.87 29.95 4.18
C LEU A 8 -52.06 30.07 2.66
N PRO A 9 -53.26 29.80 2.10
CA PRO A 9 -53.58 30.13 0.72
C PRO A 9 -54.28 31.50 0.66
N VAL A 10 -53.81 32.39 -0.22
CA VAL A 10 -54.50 33.65 -0.56
C VAL A 10 -55.26 33.44 -1.86
N LEU A 11 -56.60 33.40 -1.76
CA LEU A 11 -57.52 33.57 -2.89
C LEU A 11 -57.51 35.04 -3.32
N GLY A 12 -57.08 35.33 -4.55
CA GLY A 12 -57.22 36.63 -5.20
C GLY A 12 -58.19 36.51 -6.38
N ALA A 13 -59.35 37.16 -6.26
CA ALA A 13 -60.44 37.14 -7.23
C ALA A 13 -60.08 37.83 -8.56
N LEU A 14 -60.34 37.13 -9.67
CA LEU A 14 -60.22 37.62 -11.04
C LEU A 14 -61.49 38.43 -11.40
N ALA A 15 -61.41 39.76 -11.36
CA ALA A 15 -62.49 40.65 -11.82
C ALA A 15 -62.29 40.99 -13.30
N LEU A 16 -63.10 40.40 -14.16
CA LEU A 16 -63.16 40.64 -15.60
C LEU A 16 -63.96 41.93 -15.88
N PHE A 17 -63.28 43.05 -16.10
CA PHE A 17 -63.90 44.31 -16.51
C PHE A 17 -64.11 44.29 -18.04
N ALA A 18 -65.33 43.99 -18.49
CA ALA A 18 -65.74 44.13 -19.88
C ALA A 18 -66.23 45.56 -20.14
N LEU A 19 -65.36 46.43 -20.67
CA LEU A 19 -65.77 47.70 -21.25
C LEU A 19 -66.33 47.44 -22.67
N ALA A 20 -67.63 47.61 -22.83
CA ALA A 20 -68.28 47.65 -24.13
C ALA A 20 -67.89 48.96 -24.86
N CYS A 21 -67.13 48.84 -25.95
CA CYS A 21 -66.92 49.94 -26.90
C CYS A 21 -67.78 49.68 -28.13
N THR A 22 -68.73 50.59 -28.42
CA THR A 22 -69.52 50.59 -29.65
C THR A 22 -68.63 50.91 -30.85
N PRO A 23 -68.75 50.21 -31.99
CA PRO A 23 -67.97 50.54 -33.17
C PRO A 23 -68.55 51.78 -33.87
N THR A 24 -67.79 52.88 -33.90
CA THR A 24 -68.01 53.97 -34.85
C THR A 24 -67.32 53.60 -36.17
N PRO A 25 -68.05 53.51 -37.31
CA PRO A 25 -67.42 53.24 -38.59
C PRO A 25 -66.97 54.56 -39.23
N GLY A 26 -65.66 54.70 -39.45
CA GLY A 26 -65.12 55.76 -40.32
C GLY A 26 -63.87 56.41 -39.78
N GLY A 27 -62.71 55.94 -40.24
CA GLY A 27 -61.43 56.60 -40.02
C GLY A 27 -60.29 55.62 -40.30
N GLY A 28 -59.79 55.62 -41.53
CA GLY A 28 -58.55 54.93 -41.90
C GLY A 28 -57.37 55.56 -41.17
N GLY A 29 -57.18 55.19 -39.90
CA GLY A 29 -55.95 55.42 -39.18
C GLY A 29 -55.03 54.25 -39.46
N THR A 30 -53.95 54.51 -40.19
CA THR A 30 -52.82 53.58 -40.30
C THR A 30 -52.39 53.18 -38.90
N THR A 31 -52.59 51.92 -38.50
CA THR A 31 -51.97 51.38 -37.31
C THR A 31 -50.47 51.33 -37.59
N THR A 32 -49.76 52.38 -37.24
CA THR A 32 -48.30 52.31 -37.12
C THR A 32 -48.05 51.41 -35.92
N THR A 33 -47.88 50.12 -36.18
CA THR A 33 -47.32 49.19 -35.21
C THR A 33 -45.89 49.63 -34.99
N THR A 34 -45.64 50.51 -34.03
CA THR A 34 -44.29 50.81 -33.57
C THR A 34 -43.80 49.55 -32.87
N THR A 35 -43.20 48.63 -33.64
CA THR A 35 -42.40 47.56 -33.06
C THR A 35 -41.26 48.26 -32.33
N VAL A 36 -41.32 48.30 -31.00
CA VAL A 36 -40.20 48.75 -30.19
C VAL A 36 -39.09 47.73 -30.45
N SER A 37 -38.15 48.08 -31.33
CA SER A 37 -36.98 47.25 -31.54
C SER A 37 -36.10 47.36 -30.31
N GLY A 38 -35.66 46.22 -29.81
CA GLY A 38 -34.91 46.12 -28.57
C GLY A 38 -33.73 45.18 -28.72
N ALA A 39 -32.54 45.68 -28.35
CA ALA A 39 -31.38 44.84 -28.08
C ALA A 39 -31.71 43.80 -26.99
N PRO A 40 -30.97 42.67 -26.93
CA PRO A 40 -31.14 41.71 -25.85
C PRO A 40 -30.84 42.35 -24.49
N VAL A 41 -31.32 41.76 -23.41
CA VAL A 41 -30.94 42.11 -22.03
C VAL A 41 -30.32 40.87 -21.40
N ALA A 42 -29.01 40.94 -21.15
CA ALA A 42 -28.26 39.84 -20.56
C ALA A 42 -28.36 39.85 -19.03
N VAL A 43 -28.81 38.73 -18.47
CA VAL A 43 -28.82 38.45 -17.03
C VAL A 43 -28.17 37.10 -16.83
N ALA A 44 -27.02 37.13 -16.16
CA ALA A 44 -26.28 35.93 -15.81
C ALA A 44 -26.64 35.47 -14.40
N SER A 45 -26.59 34.16 -14.19
CA SER A 45 -26.61 33.53 -12.88
C SER A 45 -25.56 32.42 -12.83
N ALA A 46 -25.06 32.12 -11.63
CA ALA A 46 -24.04 31.10 -11.42
C ALA A 46 -24.29 30.35 -10.11
N SER A 47 -23.95 29.06 -10.07
CA SER A 47 -24.06 28.24 -8.86
C SER A 47 -23.04 27.09 -8.88
N PRO A 48 -22.27 26.88 -7.78
CA PRO A 48 -22.08 27.78 -6.64
C PRO A 48 -21.23 29.03 -7.00
N THR A 49 -21.29 30.10 -6.19
CA THR A 49 -20.41 31.29 -6.36
C THR A 49 -19.24 31.33 -5.39
N VAL A 50 -19.22 30.46 -4.38
CA VAL A 50 -18.12 30.32 -3.42
C VAL A 50 -17.92 28.84 -3.13
N GLY A 51 -16.67 28.40 -3.09
CA GLY A 51 -16.27 27.03 -2.73
C GLY A 51 -14.76 26.87 -2.78
N ASP A 52 -14.26 25.65 -2.60
CA ASP A 52 -12.83 25.37 -2.61
C ASP A 52 -12.36 25.01 -4.03
N ALA A 53 -11.13 25.38 -4.39
CA ALA A 53 -10.53 25.01 -5.67
C ALA A 53 -10.15 23.50 -5.67
N PRO A 54 -10.36 22.76 -6.78
CA PRO A 54 -11.01 23.19 -8.03
C PRO A 54 -12.53 23.36 -7.86
N LEU A 55 -13.04 24.54 -8.24
CA LEU A 55 -14.47 24.89 -8.08
C LEU A 55 -15.21 24.83 -9.42
N THR A 56 -16.01 23.79 -9.63
CA THR A 56 -16.90 23.69 -10.80
C THR A 56 -18.18 24.51 -10.59
N VAL A 57 -18.41 25.49 -11.47
CA VAL A 57 -19.53 26.42 -11.45
C VAL A 57 -20.40 26.25 -12.69
N SER A 58 -21.70 26.11 -12.48
CA SER A 58 -22.70 26.13 -13.56
C SER A 58 -23.22 27.54 -13.76
N PHE A 59 -23.22 28.00 -15.02
CA PHE A 59 -23.69 29.30 -15.46
C PHE A 59 -24.97 29.16 -16.28
N ASP A 60 -25.91 30.09 -16.06
CA ASP A 60 -27.23 30.05 -16.69
C ASP A 60 -27.73 31.46 -17.05
N SER A 61 -28.29 31.60 -18.26
CA SER A 61 -28.82 32.84 -18.81
C SER A 61 -30.35 32.95 -18.75
N SER A 62 -31.07 32.09 -18.02
CA SER A 62 -32.54 32.02 -18.05
C SER A 62 -33.25 33.31 -17.62
N GLY A 63 -32.57 34.18 -16.86
CA GLY A 63 -33.07 35.52 -16.51
C GLY A 63 -33.00 36.54 -17.65
N SER A 64 -32.39 36.19 -18.79
CA SER A 64 -32.15 37.10 -19.90
C SER A 64 -33.36 37.25 -20.82
N SER A 65 -33.41 38.33 -21.60
CA SER A 65 -34.40 38.52 -22.66
C SER A 65 -33.75 38.70 -24.02
N ALA A 66 -34.31 38.06 -25.05
CA ALA A 66 -33.75 38.06 -26.41
C ALA A 66 -33.90 39.41 -27.14
N GLY A 67 -34.76 40.30 -26.65
CA GLY A 67 -35.19 41.48 -27.40
C GLY A 67 -36.03 41.10 -28.62
N THR A 68 -35.99 41.92 -29.67
CA THR A 68 -36.72 41.68 -30.94
C THR A 68 -35.81 41.30 -32.09
N GLY A 69 -34.48 41.29 -31.87
CA GLY A 69 -33.49 40.97 -32.90
C GLY A 69 -33.44 39.49 -33.24
N THR A 70 -32.86 39.17 -34.40
CA THR A 70 -32.61 37.78 -34.83
C THR A 70 -31.13 37.43 -34.65
N GLY A 71 -30.80 36.14 -34.75
CA GLY A 71 -29.41 35.68 -34.63
C GLY A 71 -28.81 35.83 -33.23
N LEU A 72 -29.60 35.55 -32.19
CA LEU A 72 -29.15 35.66 -30.80
C LEU A 72 -27.99 34.70 -30.50
N THR A 73 -26.88 35.25 -30.02
CA THR A 73 -25.67 34.54 -29.61
C THR A 73 -25.35 34.82 -28.15
N TYR A 74 -24.65 33.89 -27.52
CA TYR A 74 -24.27 33.93 -26.10
C TYR A 74 -22.77 33.68 -26.01
N THR A 75 -22.08 34.49 -25.21
CA THR A 75 -20.65 34.36 -24.95
C THR A 75 -20.41 34.55 -23.46
N TRP A 76 -19.85 33.55 -22.82
CA TRP A 76 -19.44 33.57 -21.42
C TRP A 76 -17.94 33.83 -21.33
N ASP A 77 -17.56 34.82 -20.55
CA ASP A 77 -16.19 35.06 -20.10
C ASP A 77 -16.13 34.76 -18.60
N PHE A 78 -15.20 33.89 -18.18
CA PHE A 78 -15.09 33.43 -16.79
C PHE A 78 -14.17 34.32 -15.95
N GLY A 79 -13.41 35.24 -16.57
CA GLY A 79 -12.57 36.20 -15.86
C GLY A 79 -11.26 35.64 -15.27
N ASP A 80 -10.91 34.39 -15.59
CA ASP A 80 -9.66 33.72 -15.19
C ASP A 80 -8.66 33.57 -16.35
N GLY A 81 -8.99 34.08 -17.54
CA GLY A 81 -8.18 34.00 -18.76
C GLY A 81 -8.38 32.71 -19.57
N SER A 82 -9.30 31.84 -19.16
CA SER A 82 -9.70 30.67 -19.94
C SER A 82 -10.50 31.04 -21.21
N PRO A 83 -10.59 30.14 -22.21
CA PRO A 83 -11.39 30.40 -23.41
C PRO A 83 -12.87 30.63 -23.11
N THR A 84 -13.49 31.58 -23.81
CA THR A 84 -14.92 31.85 -23.66
C THR A 84 -15.79 30.67 -24.09
N ALA A 85 -16.91 30.45 -23.40
CA ALA A 85 -17.90 29.43 -23.78
C ALA A 85 -19.10 30.05 -24.52
N SER A 86 -19.76 29.25 -25.36
CA SER A 86 -20.98 29.65 -26.08
C SER A 86 -22.19 28.83 -25.66
N GLY A 87 -23.35 29.47 -25.56
CA GLY A 87 -24.63 28.81 -25.26
C GLY A 87 -25.38 29.49 -24.12
N PRO A 88 -26.68 29.17 -23.95
CA PRO A 88 -27.50 29.73 -22.87
C PRO A 88 -27.07 29.25 -21.47
N THR A 89 -26.35 28.12 -21.41
CA THR A 89 -25.72 27.59 -20.20
C THR A 89 -24.27 27.25 -20.48
N ALA A 90 -23.44 27.27 -19.44
CA ALA A 90 -22.03 26.86 -19.49
C ALA A 90 -21.62 26.23 -18.16
N VAL A 91 -20.59 25.37 -18.20
CA VAL A 91 -19.95 24.83 -16.99
C VAL A 91 -18.47 25.15 -17.10
N HIS A 92 -17.90 25.69 -16.02
CA HIS A 92 -16.49 26.05 -15.94
C HIS A 92 -15.90 25.67 -14.59
N THR A 93 -14.64 25.25 -14.57
CA THR A 93 -13.92 24.90 -13.34
C THR A 93 -12.82 25.91 -13.09
N TYR A 94 -12.85 26.54 -11.91
CA TYR A 94 -11.78 27.41 -11.44
C TYR A 94 -10.75 26.57 -10.68
N ASP A 95 -9.65 26.23 -11.34
CA ASP A 95 -8.60 25.36 -10.79
C ASP A 95 -7.67 26.07 -9.79
N THR A 96 -7.66 27.40 -9.81
CA THR A 96 -6.79 28.21 -8.95
C THR A 96 -7.58 28.96 -7.89
N VAL A 97 -6.95 29.12 -6.73
CA VAL A 97 -7.50 29.94 -5.64
C VAL A 97 -7.51 31.40 -6.08
N GLY A 98 -8.64 32.06 -5.91
CA GLY A 98 -8.79 33.45 -6.31
C GLY A 98 -10.24 33.91 -6.38
N THR A 99 -10.37 35.18 -6.70
CA THR A 99 -11.67 35.82 -6.97
C THR A 99 -11.72 36.18 -8.44
N PHE A 100 -12.71 35.64 -9.15
CA PHE A 100 -12.90 35.79 -10.58
C PHE A 100 -14.21 36.51 -10.88
N THR A 101 -14.27 37.24 -11.99
CA THR A 101 -15.48 37.98 -12.40
C THR A 101 -15.99 37.42 -13.72
N ALA A 102 -17.03 36.58 -13.65
CA ALA A 102 -17.66 36.01 -14.84
C ALA A 102 -18.71 36.95 -15.44
N THR A 103 -18.79 37.03 -16.76
CA THR A 103 -19.76 37.86 -17.49
C THR A 103 -20.42 37.10 -18.64
N LEU A 104 -21.69 37.42 -18.91
CA LEU A 104 -22.42 36.95 -20.10
C LEU A 104 -22.58 38.12 -21.08
N THR A 105 -22.19 37.91 -22.33
CA THR A 105 -22.49 38.83 -23.44
C THR A 105 -23.47 38.16 -24.40
N MET A 106 -24.59 38.84 -24.67
CA MET A 106 -25.59 38.42 -25.65
C MET A 106 -25.61 39.40 -26.83
N SER A 107 -25.55 38.89 -28.06
CA SER A 107 -25.58 39.72 -29.28
C SER A 107 -26.67 39.28 -30.25
N SER A 108 -27.36 40.23 -30.88
CA SER A 108 -28.34 40.02 -31.94
C SER A 108 -28.21 41.10 -33.03
N THR A 109 -29.04 41.03 -34.08
CA THR A 109 -29.10 42.06 -35.12
C THR A 109 -29.43 43.46 -34.59
N GLU A 110 -30.05 43.56 -33.42
CA GLU A 110 -30.46 44.83 -32.80
C GLU A 110 -29.42 45.38 -31.81
N GLY A 111 -28.34 44.63 -31.54
CA GLY A 111 -27.24 45.08 -30.69
C GLY A 111 -26.74 44.03 -29.70
N THR A 112 -25.91 44.48 -28.76
CA THR A 112 -25.23 43.64 -27.77
C THR A 112 -25.54 44.14 -26.37
N SER A 113 -25.73 43.20 -25.43
CA SER A 113 -25.86 43.47 -23.99
C SER A 113 -24.93 42.56 -23.22
N THR A 114 -24.26 43.12 -22.21
CA THR A 114 -23.41 42.37 -21.28
C THR A 114 -24.02 42.43 -19.88
N SER A 115 -24.03 41.30 -19.17
CA SER A 115 -24.54 41.22 -17.80
C SER A 115 -23.61 41.97 -16.84
N PRO A 116 -24.09 42.34 -15.64
CA PRO A 116 -23.21 42.60 -14.52
C PRO A 116 -22.27 41.40 -14.29
N GLY A 117 -21.06 41.68 -13.81
CA GLY A 117 -20.11 40.64 -13.43
C GLY A 117 -20.59 39.87 -12.20
N ILE A 118 -20.44 38.54 -12.24
CA ILE A 118 -20.68 37.66 -11.10
C ILE A 118 -19.33 37.34 -10.49
N GLU A 119 -19.17 37.66 -9.21
CA GLU A 119 -17.99 37.30 -8.45
C GLU A 119 -18.04 35.81 -8.05
N ILE A 120 -17.00 35.07 -8.44
CA ILE A 120 -16.77 33.68 -8.05
C ILE A 120 -15.53 33.64 -7.16
N THR A 121 -15.65 33.08 -5.97
CA THR A 121 -14.53 32.91 -5.04
C THR A 121 -14.18 31.43 -4.90
N ALA A 122 -13.02 31.06 -5.43
CA ALA A 122 -12.40 29.77 -5.21
C ALA A 122 -11.40 29.90 -4.05
N ASN A 123 -11.69 29.27 -2.91
CA ASN A 123 -10.86 29.28 -1.72
C ASN A 123 -9.77 28.20 -1.80
N LEU A 124 -8.74 28.36 -0.98
CA LEU A 124 -7.77 27.28 -0.74
C LEU A 124 -8.49 26.14 -0.01
N ASP A 125 -8.46 24.94 -0.60
CA ASP A 125 -8.90 23.73 0.09
C ASP A 125 -8.10 23.61 1.41
N PRO A 126 -8.74 23.55 2.59
CA PRO A 126 -8.04 23.39 3.85
C PRO A 126 -7.26 22.06 3.94
N ASN A 127 -7.60 21.07 3.11
CA ASN A 127 -6.94 19.76 3.04
C ASN A 127 -6.71 19.36 1.58
N PRO A 128 -5.79 20.03 0.86
CA PRO A 128 -5.54 19.74 -0.55
C PRO A 128 -5.08 18.29 -0.71
N LYS A 129 -5.40 17.69 -1.86
CA LYS A 129 -5.15 16.26 -2.12
C LYS A 129 -4.59 16.06 -3.51
N PHE A 130 -3.69 15.09 -3.61
CA PHE A 130 -3.23 14.57 -4.88
C PHE A 130 -3.87 13.20 -5.14
N TYR A 131 -4.19 12.95 -6.40
CA TYR A 131 -4.90 11.77 -6.87
C TYR A 131 -3.97 10.96 -7.75
N VAL A 132 -3.98 9.64 -7.55
CA VAL A 132 -3.11 8.70 -8.26
C VAL A 132 -3.94 7.57 -8.84
N ARG A 133 -3.74 7.27 -10.12
CA ARG A 133 -4.41 6.18 -10.83
C ARG A 133 -3.47 5.58 -11.87
N PRO A 134 -3.48 4.26 -12.13
CA PRO A 134 -2.51 3.65 -13.06
C PRO A 134 -2.60 4.17 -14.51
N THR A 135 -3.74 4.74 -14.91
CA THR A 135 -3.99 5.35 -16.23
C THR A 135 -3.86 6.88 -16.23
N GLY A 136 -3.27 7.43 -15.17
CA GLY A 136 -3.04 8.86 -15.01
C GLY A 136 -2.00 9.43 -15.98
N SER A 137 -1.79 10.74 -15.89
CA SER A 137 -0.75 11.45 -16.62
C SER A 137 0.59 11.40 -15.88
N THR A 138 1.64 11.88 -16.53
CA THR A 138 2.98 12.04 -15.98
C THR A 138 3.43 13.49 -16.18
N GLY A 139 4.26 14.01 -15.29
CA GLY A 139 4.81 15.36 -15.35
C GLY A 139 4.54 16.15 -14.07
N PRO A 140 5.05 17.39 -14.00
CA PRO A 140 4.93 18.24 -12.81
C PRO A 140 3.48 18.69 -12.53
N ASP A 141 2.62 18.62 -13.55
CA ASP A 141 1.23 19.12 -13.47
C ASP A 141 0.23 18.03 -13.06
N CYS A 142 0.65 16.76 -13.00
CA CYS A 142 -0.22 15.69 -12.54
C CYS A 142 -0.47 15.80 -11.02
N GLY A 143 -1.66 15.42 -10.58
CA GLY A 143 -2.05 15.46 -9.17
C GLY A 143 -3.50 15.84 -8.90
N PRO A 144 -4.08 16.86 -9.56
CA PRO A 144 -5.48 17.22 -9.37
C PRO A 144 -6.42 16.07 -9.74
N LEU A 145 -7.65 16.09 -9.23
CA LEU A 145 -8.66 15.07 -9.58
C LEU A 145 -8.93 14.99 -11.09
N ALA A 146 -8.85 16.13 -11.78
CA ALA A 146 -9.02 16.21 -13.24
C ALA A 146 -7.86 15.58 -14.02
N ASP A 147 -6.65 15.54 -13.44
CA ASP A 147 -5.46 14.98 -14.05
C ASP A 147 -4.62 14.19 -13.02
N PRO A 148 -5.07 12.98 -12.64
CA PRO A 148 -4.38 12.19 -11.62
C PRO A 148 -3.03 11.68 -12.14
N CYS A 149 -2.05 11.54 -11.26
CA CYS A 149 -0.73 10.99 -11.60
C CYS A 149 -0.79 9.47 -11.88
N ALA A 150 0.08 8.99 -12.78
CA ALA A 150 0.25 7.57 -13.09
C ALA A 150 1.00 6.79 -11.99
N SER A 151 1.93 7.45 -11.28
CA SER A 151 2.77 6.85 -10.24
C SER A 151 2.55 7.51 -8.87
N ILE A 152 2.61 6.70 -7.81
CA ILE A 152 2.56 7.18 -6.42
C ILE A 152 3.81 8.00 -6.08
N VAL A 153 4.97 7.59 -6.60
CA VAL A 153 6.25 8.26 -6.34
C VAL A 153 6.26 9.67 -6.94
N GLU A 154 5.77 9.79 -8.17
CA GLU A 154 5.64 11.08 -8.86
C GLU A 154 4.61 11.98 -8.16
N ALA A 155 3.45 11.43 -7.80
CA ALA A 155 2.44 12.16 -7.05
C ALA A 155 2.97 12.67 -5.71
N GLN A 156 3.75 11.87 -4.98
CA GLN A 156 4.36 12.28 -3.72
C GLN A 156 5.35 13.44 -3.93
N ALA A 157 6.18 13.36 -4.97
CA ALA A 157 7.13 14.44 -5.29
C ALA A 157 6.41 15.75 -5.63
N ASN A 158 5.37 15.69 -6.47
CA ASN A 158 4.59 16.86 -6.85
C ASN A 158 3.79 17.41 -5.65
N ALA A 159 3.20 16.54 -4.82
CA ALA A 159 2.47 16.95 -3.62
C ALA A 159 3.39 17.71 -2.65
N LEU A 160 4.57 17.16 -2.34
CA LEU A 160 5.56 17.82 -1.49
C LEU A 160 6.02 19.16 -2.05
N ALA A 161 6.24 19.26 -3.37
CA ALA A 161 6.61 20.52 -4.02
C ALA A 161 5.52 21.60 -3.87
N ASN A 162 4.26 21.19 -3.74
CA ASN A 162 3.10 22.06 -3.54
C ASN A 162 2.67 22.18 -2.07
N GLY A 163 3.41 21.59 -1.12
CA GLY A 163 3.08 21.61 0.30
C GLY A 163 1.82 20.81 0.67
N VAL A 164 1.48 19.80 -0.15
CA VAL A 164 0.34 18.91 0.06
C VAL A 164 0.82 17.59 0.68
N GLY A 165 0.21 17.20 1.80
CA GLY A 165 0.54 15.97 2.52
C GLY A 165 -0.38 14.78 2.24
N ILE A 166 -1.47 14.94 1.48
CA ILE A 166 -2.50 13.89 1.35
C ILE A 166 -2.52 13.32 -0.07
N LEU A 167 -2.37 12.00 -0.20
CA LEU A 167 -2.49 11.26 -1.46
C LEU A 167 -3.63 10.24 -1.39
N ARG A 168 -4.51 10.28 -2.39
CA ARG A 168 -5.53 9.27 -2.64
C ARG A 168 -5.11 8.41 -3.83
N VAL A 169 -4.97 7.11 -3.58
CA VAL A 169 -4.50 6.16 -4.59
C VAL A 169 -5.64 5.24 -4.98
N ALA A 170 -6.01 5.27 -6.25
CA ALA A 170 -7.01 4.35 -6.81
C ALA A 170 -6.49 2.92 -6.82
N GLY A 171 -7.41 1.96 -6.92
CA GLY A 171 -7.10 0.55 -7.08
C GLY A 171 -6.25 0.29 -8.32
N GLY A 172 -5.52 -0.82 -8.30
CA GLY A 172 -4.68 -1.24 -9.42
C GLY A 172 -3.24 -1.57 -9.01
N SER A 173 -2.42 -1.86 -10.01
CA SER A 173 -1.05 -2.35 -9.81
C SER A 173 -0.03 -1.24 -10.06
N TYR A 174 0.77 -0.95 -9.03
CA TYR A 174 1.87 0.01 -9.06
C TYR A 174 3.18 -0.76 -8.91
N ASN A 175 3.97 -0.79 -9.99
CA ASN A 175 5.18 -1.62 -10.09
C ASN A 175 6.46 -0.90 -9.63
N GLU A 176 6.33 0.34 -9.17
CA GLU A 176 7.43 1.12 -8.62
C GLU A 176 7.41 1.00 -7.09
N PRO A 177 8.52 0.60 -6.46
CA PRO A 177 8.67 0.65 -5.01
C PRO A 177 8.40 2.06 -4.47
N LEU A 178 7.74 2.13 -3.32
CA LEU A 178 7.42 3.39 -2.68
C LEU A 178 8.42 3.69 -1.56
N ASP A 179 9.20 4.75 -1.73
CA ASP A 179 9.93 5.38 -0.63
C ASP A 179 9.04 6.47 -0.01
N LEU A 180 8.45 6.18 1.14
CA LEU A 180 7.53 7.12 1.82
C LEU A 180 8.31 8.34 2.33
N ALA A 181 7.82 9.54 2.05
CA ALA A 181 8.36 10.78 2.57
C ALA A 181 7.68 11.18 3.89
N SER A 182 8.31 12.13 4.62
CA SER A 182 7.73 12.69 5.85
C SER A 182 6.52 13.56 5.57
N ASP A 183 5.65 13.68 6.58
CA ASP A 183 4.41 14.47 6.53
C ASP A 183 3.44 14.06 5.41
N MET A 184 3.55 12.81 4.94
CA MET A 184 2.67 12.21 3.93
C MET A 184 1.63 11.26 4.54
N ASP A 185 0.38 11.40 4.10
CA ASP A 185 -0.74 10.50 4.36
C ASP A 185 -1.20 9.88 3.03
N ILE A 186 -0.89 8.59 2.83
CA ILE A 186 -1.22 7.85 1.62
C ILE A 186 -2.35 6.87 1.91
N THR A 187 -3.51 7.10 1.30
CA THR A 187 -4.67 6.20 1.43
C THR A 187 -4.97 5.52 0.10
N GLY A 188 -4.87 4.20 0.07
CA GLY A 188 -5.26 3.35 -1.06
C GLY A 188 -6.69 2.80 -0.95
N GLY A 189 -7.09 2.04 -1.97
CA GLY A 189 -8.37 1.34 -2.02
C GLY A 189 -9.54 2.15 -2.59
N TRP A 190 -9.24 3.32 -3.17
CA TRP A 190 -10.23 4.16 -3.84
C TRP A 190 -10.66 3.57 -5.18
N GLU A 191 -11.90 3.81 -5.58
CA GLU A 191 -12.34 3.52 -6.95
C GLU A 191 -11.57 4.33 -8.01
N GLN A 192 -11.59 3.90 -9.27
CA GLN A 192 -10.92 4.62 -10.38
C GLN A 192 -11.42 6.07 -10.57
N ASP A 193 -12.60 6.41 -10.04
CA ASP A 193 -13.19 7.75 -10.05
C ASP A 193 -13.04 8.50 -8.71
N PHE A 194 -12.41 7.87 -7.71
CA PHE A 194 -12.19 8.38 -6.36
C PHE A 194 -13.47 8.76 -5.60
N SER A 195 -14.62 8.19 -5.99
CA SER A 195 -15.91 8.46 -5.36
C SER A 195 -15.98 7.90 -3.93
N ASP A 196 -15.62 6.62 -3.76
CA ASP A 196 -15.63 5.90 -2.50
C ASP A 196 -14.51 4.82 -2.47
N PHE A 197 -14.42 4.07 -1.37
CA PHE A 197 -13.62 2.85 -1.30
C PHE A 197 -14.32 1.69 -2.03
N GLY A 198 -13.66 1.09 -3.01
CA GLY A 198 -14.23 0.05 -3.86
C GLY A 198 -13.92 -1.38 -3.36
N PRO A 199 -14.89 -2.31 -3.31
CA PRO A 199 -14.67 -3.67 -2.76
C PRO A 199 -13.76 -4.57 -3.63
N SER A 200 -13.54 -4.20 -4.90
CA SER A 200 -12.66 -4.93 -5.84
C SER A 200 -11.38 -4.17 -6.18
N GLU A 201 -11.23 -2.94 -5.68
CA GLU A 201 -10.16 -2.03 -6.05
C GLU A 201 -9.05 -2.07 -4.99
N VAL A 202 -8.17 -3.05 -5.12
CA VAL A 202 -6.99 -3.15 -4.25
C VAL A 202 -5.85 -2.34 -4.85
N THR A 203 -5.38 -1.32 -4.13
CA THR A 203 -4.14 -0.60 -4.47
C THR A 203 -2.95 -1.49 -4.14
N THR A 204 -2.33 -2.11 -5.14
CA THR A 204 -1.21 -3.03 -4.95
C THR A 204 0.11 -2.36 -5.30
N ILE A 205 1.03 -2.32 -4.35
CA ILE A 205 2.39 -1.79 -4.51
C ILE A 205 3.34 -2.99 -4.54
N PHE A 206 4.13 -3.10 -5.61
CA PHE A 206 5.09 -4.18 -5.77
C PHE A 206 6.51 -3.70 -5.44
N GLY A 207 7.25 -4.55 -4.71
CA GLY A 207 8.69 -4.41 -4.63
C GLY A 207 9.37 -4.73 -5.96
N THR A 208 10.68 -4.55 -6.00
CA THR A 208 11.53 -4.97 -7.13
C THR A 208 12.54 -6.00 -6.65
N GLY A 209 13.20 -6.71 -7.58
CA GLY A 209 14.19 -7.75 -7.23
C GLY A 209 15.26 -7.32 -6.21
N THR A 210 15.49 -6.01 -6.06
CA THR A 210 16.40 -5.42 -5.09
C THR A 210 15.71 -4.69 -3.93
N GLU A 211 14.49 -4.18 -4.08
CA GLU A 211 13.84 -3.28 -3.10
C GLU A 211 12.51 -3.85 -2.55
N PRO A 212 12.17 -3.56 -1.28
CA PRO A 212 10.85 -3.88 -0.74
C PRO A 212 9.75 -3.10 -1.46
N ALA A 213 8.48 -3.45 -1.25
CA ALA A 213 7.37 -2.69 -1.84
C ALA A 213 7.26 -1.28 -1.26
N VAL A 214 7.49 -1.15 0.06
CA VAL A 214 7.47 0.14 0.75
C VAL A 214 8.68 0.27 1.66
N THR A 215 9.39 1.39 1.55
CA THR A 215 10.50 1.77 2.42
C THR A 215 10.13 3.04 3.20
N ILE A 216 10.39 3.02 4.50
CA ILE A 216 10.17 4.16 5.41
C ILE A 216 11.47 4.39 6.18
N ASN A 217 12.32 5.30 5.69
CA ASN A 217 13.68 5.52 6.20
C ASN A 217 13.87 6.93 6.74
N GLY A 218 13.93 7.09 8.06
CA GLY A 218 14.11 8.40 8.71
C GLY A 218 12.92 9.33 8.51
N VAL A 219 11.71 8.76 8.47
CA VAL A 219 10.45 9.45 8.17
C VAL A 219 9.75 9.87 9.46
N SER A 220 9.14 11.06 9.46
CA SER A 220 8.30 11.56 10.54
C SER A 220 6.87 11.87 10.11
N ASN A 221 5.91 11.59 11.00
CA ASN A 221 4.49 11.96 10.85
C ASN A 221 3.89 11.50 9.52
N SER A 222 3.94 10.20 9.22
CA SER A 222 3.43 9.70 7.95
C SER A 222 2.61 8.44 8.11
N SER A 223 1.62 8.30 7.25
CA SER A 223 0.69 7.17 7.24
C SER A 223 0.60 6.57 5.86
N ILE A 224 0.42 5.25 5.84
CA ILE A 224 0.05 4.50 4.65
C ILE A 224 -1.05 3.50 5.02
N SER A 225 -2.22 3.59 4.40
CA SER A 225 -3.39 2.76 4.69
C SER A 225 -4.11 2.32 3.41
N GLY A 226 -4.93 1.28 3.46
CA GLY A 226 -5.73 0.81 2.33
C GLY A 226 -4.93 0.23 1.15
N VAL A 227 -3.65 -0.13 1.36
CA VAL A 227 -2.77 -0.67 0.33
C VAL A 227 -2.51 -2.17 0.52
N SER A 228 -2.09 -2.82 -0.57
CA SER A 228 -1.53 -4.17 -0.61
C SER A 228 -0.05 -4.09 -0.97
N ALA A 229 0.83 -4.14 0.02
CA ALA A 229 2.28 -4.12 -0.19
C ALA A 229 2.82 -5.54 -0.39
N GLN A 230 3.33 -5.83 -1.59
CA GLN A 230 3.76 -7.16 -2.00
C GLN A 230 5.28 -7.22 -2.18
N GLY A 231 5.96 -7.86 -1.24
CA GLY A 231 7.38 -8.17 -1.38
C GLY A 231 7.64 -9.14 -2.53
N VAL A 232 8.83 -9.08 -3.12
CA VAL A 232 9.19 -9.93 -4.27
C VAL A 232 10.04 -11.14 -3.87
N ALA A 233 10.11 -12.11 -4.78
CA ALA A 233 10.99 -13.26 -4.63
C ALA A 233 12.48 -12.85 -4.63
N ARG A 234 13.24 -13.44 -3.71
CA ARG A 234 14.69 -13.27 -3.56
C ARG A 234 15.37 -14.61 -3.38
N THR A 235 16.51 -14.77 -4.04
CA THR A 235 17.39 -15.94 -3.87
C THR A 235 18.35 -15.81 -2.68
N SER A 236 18.54 -14.59 -2.17
CA SER A 236 19.34 -14.29 -0.98
C SER A 236 18.88 -12.99 -0.31
N GLY A 237 19.16 -12.85 0.99
CA GLY A 237 18.76 -11.68 1.79
C GLY A 237 17.31 -11.74 2.28
N ASN A 238 16.82 -10.60 2.78
CA ASN A 238 15.47 -10.47 3.32
C ASN A 238 14.46 -10.19 2.20
N ALA A 239 13.46 -11.05 2.03
CA ALA A 239 12.35 -10.82 1.13
C ALA A 239 11.25 -10.09 1.90
N VAL A 240 11.31 -8.75 1.90
CA VAL A 240 10.47 -7.91 2.76
C VAL A 240 9.35 -7.22 1.97
N GLY A 241 8.15 -7.16 2.55
CA GLY A 241 7.06 -6.33 2.04
C GLY A 241 7.26 -4.85 2.39
N VAL A 242 7.30 -4.52 3.68
CA VAL A 242 7.52 -3.16 4.19
C VAL A 242 8.73 -3.11 5.11
N VAL A 243 9.62 -2.14 4.89
CA VAL A 243 10.79 -1.88 5.74
C VAL A 243 10.67 -0.50 6.39
N VAL A 244 10.80 -0.45 7.72
CA VAL A 244 10.91 0.78 8.49
C VAL A 244 12.26 0.85 9.20
N THR A 245 13.01 1.92 8.98
CA THR A 245 14.40 2.08 9.46
C THR A 245 14.75 3.56 9.70
N GLY A 246 15.99 3.85 10.09
CA GLY A 246 16.51 5.22 10.16
C GLY A 246 15.97 6.06 11.32
N GLY A 247 15.40 5.44 12.35
CA GLY A 247 14.81 6.16 13.48
C GLY A 247 13.50 6.86 13.15
N SER A 248 12.73 6.33 12.19
CA SER A 248 11.42 6.86 11.82
C SER A 248 10.49 6.93 13.03
N SER A 249 9.67 7.97 13.12
CA SER A 249 8.77 8.20 14.27
C SER A 249 7.42 8.76 13.82
N GLY A 250 6.36 8.48 14.57
CA GLY A 250 5.00 8.88 14.15
C GLY A 250 4.56 8.21 12.86
N VAL A 251 5.10 7.03 12.54
CA VAL A 251 4.72 6.24 11.37
C VAL A 251 3.49 5.40 11.70
N LYS A 252 2.45 5.46 10.85
CA LYS A 252 1.28 4.59 10.92
C LYS A 252 1.18 3.71 9.67
N ILE A 253 0.92 2.43 9.87
CA ILE A 253 0.67 1.47 8.79
C ILE A 253 -0.73 0.89 9.01
N GLY A 254 -1.63 1.22 8.09
CA GLY A 254 -3.05 0.97 8.18
C GLY A 254 -3.79 1.99 9.05
N ASP A 255 -5.11 1.90 8.99
CA ASP A 255 -6.05 2.80 9.63
C ASP A 255 -7.40 2.08 9.77
N ILE A 256 -8.11 2.33 10.88
CA ILE A 256 -9.40 1.72 11.22
C ILE A 256 -10.54 2.22 10.32
N ASP A 257 -10.41 3.43 9.78
CA ASP A 257 -11.42 4.04 8.90
C ASP A 257 -11.13 3.78 7.41
N SER A 258 -9.99 3.14 7.11
CA SER A 258 -9.55 2.77 5.76
C SER A 258 -9.76 1.28 5.48
N PRO A 259 -9.76 0.85 4.20
CA PRO A 259 -9.70 -0.57 3.86
C PRO A 259 -8.51 -1.27 4.54
N VAL A 260 -8.67 -2.56 4.82
CA VAL A 260 -7.64 -3.36 5.49
C VAL A 260 -6.34 -3.28 4.70
N THR A 261 -5.25 -2.93 5.40
CA THR A 261 -3.92 -2.89 4.77
C THR A 261 -3.35 -4.29 4.71
N LEU A 262 -3.03 -4.76 3.52
CA LEU A 262 -2.48 -6.10 3.28
C LEU A 262 -0.98 -5.99 3.07
N ILE A 263 -0.20 -6.78 3.82
CA ILE A 263 1.25 -6.79 3.66
C ILE A 263 1.70 -8.24 3.52
N SER A 264 2.34 -8.56 2.43
CA SER A 264 3.02 -9.84 2.27
C SER A 264 4.50 -9.61 2.10
N GLY A 265 5.29 -10.39 2.84
CA GLY A 265 6.67 -10.62 2.44
C GLY A 265 6.73 -11.32 1.08
N GLY A 266 7.91 -11.31 0.50
CA GLY A 266 8.17 -12.03 -0.74
C GLY A 266 8.47 -13.51 -0.50
N THR A 267 9.03 -14.15 -1.53
CA THR A 267 9.54 -15.52 -1.42
C THR A 267 11.05 -15.48 -1.18
N GLY A 268 11.58 -16.05 -0.09
CA GLY A 268 13.03 -16.04 0.11
C GLY A 268 13.49 -16.63 1.45
N PRO A 269 14.81 -16.62 1.73
CA PRO A 269 15.36 -17.28 2.91
C PRO A 269 15.03 -16.58 4.23
N GLN A 270 14.66 -15.30 4.19
CA GLN A 270 14.22 -14.51 5.34
C GLN A 270 12.95 -13.74 4.93
N ALA A 271 11.89 -14.48 4.65
CA ALA A 271 10.61 -13.92 4.20
C ALA A 271 9.98 -13.12 5.36
N THR A 272 9.81 -11.81 5.19
CA THR A 272 9.33 -10.92 6.25
C THR A 272 8.20 -10.04 5.74
N GLY A 273 7.07 -9.96 6.44
CA GLY A 273 5.99 -9.03 6.08
C GLY A 273 6.44 -7.59 6.35
N VAL A 274 6.60 -7.25 7.63
CA VAL A 274 7.08 -5.95 8.10
C VAL A 274 8.39 -6.11 8.87
N LEU A 275 9.44 -5.40 8.46
CA LEU A 275 10.70 -5.30 9.16
C LEU A 275 10.85 -3.89 9.76
N VAL A 276 10.94 -3.80 11.08
CA VAL A 276 11.18 -2.53 11.80
C VAL A 276 12.55 -2.59 12.47
N THR A 277 13.42 -1.64 12.17
CA THR A 277 14.79 -1.57 12.69
C THR A 277 15.25 -0.13 12.88
N GLY A 278 16.48 0.08 13.33
CA GLY A 278 17.09 1.41 13.40
C GLY A 278 16.55 2.31 14.51
N GLY A 279 15.87 1.76 15.52
CA GLY A 279 15.28 2.55 16.60
C GLY A 279 13.97 3.24 16.22
N SER A 280 13.28 2.73 15.19
CA SER A 280 12.03 3.31 14.69
C SER A 280 10.83 3.00 15.58
N LEU A 281 9.85 3.90 15.59
CA LEU A 281 8.59 3.80 16.32
C LEU A 281 7.43 3.74 15.32
N VAL A 282 6.68 2.63 15.32
CA VAL A 282 5.63 2.36 14.33
C VAL A 282 4.34 1.93 15.03
N ASN A 283 3.22 2.48 14.57
CA ASN A 283 1.89 1.98 14.91
C ASN A 283 1.32 1.22 13.71
N ILE A 284 0.82 0.02 13.93
CA ILE A 284 0.16 -0.81 12.93
C ILE A 284 -1.29 -1.00 13.36
N GLU A 285 -2.22 -0.61 12.49
CA GLU A 285 -3.65 -0.57 12.78
C GLU A 285 -4.42 -1.21 11.62
N ASN A 286 -5.40 -2.07 11.90
CA ASN A 286 -6.28 -2.67 10.88
C ASN A 286 -5.52 -3.27 9.66
N ALA A 287 -4.47 -4.04 9.93
CA ALA A 287 -3.62 -4.64 8.90
C ALA A 287 -3.60 -6.17 8.97
N ASN A 288 -3.49 -6.83 7.82
CA ASN A 288 -3.18 -8.26 7.72
C ASN A 288 -1.77 -8.43 7.15
N ILE A 289 -0.87 -8.94 7.98
CA ILE A 289 0.55 -9.07 7.69
C ILE A 289 0.92 -10.55 7.60
N ASN A 290 1.42 -10.99 6.45
CA ASN A 290 1.97 -12.33 6.22
C ASN A 290 3.47 -12.24 5.95
N SER A 291 4.24 -13.19 6.48
CA SER A 291 5.67 -13.34 6.21
C SER A 291 6.03 -13.52 4.73
N GLY A 292 5.09 -13.97 3.89
CA GLY A 292 5.39 -14.51 2.56
C GLY A 292 5.87 -15.97 2.65
N THR A 293 6.64 -16.40 1.66
CA THR A 293 7.04 -17.82 1.52
C THR A 293 8.53 -18.01 1.80
N THR A 294 8.88 -18.93 2.68
CA THR A 294 10.29 -19.27 2.95
C THR A 294 10.86 -20.14 1.84
N GLN A 295 12.10 -19.87 1.41
CA GLN A 295 12.77 -20.64 0.36
C GLN A 295 14.25 -20.87 0.69
N GLY A 296 14.65 -22.15 0.73
CA GLY A 296 16.04 -22.59 0.95
C GLY A 296 16.25 -23.23 2.32
N ALA A 297 17.26 -24.09 2.46
CA ALA A 297 17.56 -24.72 3.75
C ALA A 297 17.99 -23.68 4.80
N GLY A 298 17.44 -23.76 6.01
CA GLY A 298 17.74 -22.83 7.11
C GLY A 298 16.95 -21.52 7.03
N SER A 299 15.88 -21.48 6.24
CA SER A 299 15.07 -20.27 6.05
C SER A 299 14.12 -20.02 7.21
N SER A 300 13.88 -18.74 7.49
CA SER A 300 12.96 -18.29 8.54
C SER A 300 11.90 -17.35 7.95
N ALA A 301 10.69 -17.37 8.52
CA ALA A 301 9.60 -16.48 8.14
C ALA A 301 9.18 -15.65 9.34
N TYR A 302 8.91 -14.37 9.11
CA TYR A 302 8.45 -13.44 10.13
C TYR A 302 7.28 -12.63 9.58
N GLY A 303 6.10 -12.69 10.20
CA GLY A 303 5.04 -11.73 9.85
C GLY A 303 5.51 -10.32 10.18
N LEU A 304 5.96 -10.13 11.42
CA LEU A 304 6.55 -8.90 11.92
C LEU A 304 7.91 -9.19 12.57
N ARG A 305 8.92 -8.39 12.23
CA ARG A 305 10.26 -8.49 12.79
C ARG A 305 10.73 -7.12 13.27
N ALA A 306 10.82 -6.94 14.59
CA ALA A 306 11.38 -5.75 15.21
C ALA A 306 12.82 -6.01 15.69
N LEU A 307 13.76 -5.13 15.35
CA LEU A 307 15.17 -5.25 15.70
C LEU A 307 15.71 -3.97 16.35
N GLY A 308 16.77 -4.12 17.15
CA GLY A 308 17.40 -3.00 17.84
C GLY A 308 16.47 -2.39 18.90
N LEU A 309 16.57 -1.07 19.10
CA LEU A 309 15.73 -0.31 20.03
C LEU A 309 14.39 0.14 19.40
N SER A 310 13.89 -0.61 18.41
CA SER A 310 12.67 -0.26 17.70
C SER A 310 11.44 -0.73 18.46
N VAL A 311 10.34 0.02 18.36
CA VAL A 311 9.07 -0.28 19.03
C VAL A 311 7.96 -0.34 18.00
N VAL A 312 7.12 -1.36 18.11
CA VAL A 312 5.94 -1.50 17.28
C VAL A 312 4.71 -1.68 18.17
N ASN A 313 3.74 -0.81 18.00
CA ASN A 313 2.40 -0.96 18.56
C ASN A 313 1.49 -1.60 17.51
N VAL A 314 0.66 -2.57 17.90
CA VAL A 314 -0.20 -3.31 16.98
C VAL A 314 -1.62 -3.32 17.52
N VAL A 315 -2.57 -2.85 16.71
CA VAL A 315 -3.99 -2.70 17.06
C VAL A 315 -4.85 -3.29 15.96
N LEU A 316 -5.86 -4.09 16.32
CA LEU A 316 -6.85 -4.67 15.39
C LEU A 316 -6.23 -5.31 14.13
N SER A 317 -5.08 -5.95 14.26
CA SER A 317 -4.30 -6.48 13.14
C SER A 317 -4.06 -7.97 13.27
N GLU A 318 -4.00 -8.66 12.13
CA GLU A 318 -3.65 -10.07 12.03
C GLU A 318 -2.19 -10.20 11.55
N ILE A 319 -1.40 -11.04 12.22
CA ILE A 319 -0.01 -11.30 11.85
C ILE A 319 0.19 -12.81 11.71
N THR A 320 0.57 -13.25 10.52
CA THR A 320 0.82 -14.65 10.17
C THR A 320 2.24 -14.86 9.68
N ALA A 321 2.80 -16.03 9.96
CA ALA A 321 4.10 -16.44 9.47
C ALA A 321 4.06 -17.90 9.01
N GLN A 322 4.65 -18.18 7.85
CA GLN A 322 4.82 -19.54 7.37
C GLN A 322 5.90 -20.28 8.18
N PRO A 323 5.86 -21.62 8.23
CA PRO A 323 6.95 -22.40 8.81
C PRO A 323 8.29 -22.10 8.11
N GLY A 324 9.37 -22.10 8.90
CA GLY A 324 10.72 -22.10 8.36
C GLY A 324 11.05 -23.41 7.64
N VAL A 325 12.06 -23.37 6.77
CA VAL A 325 12.60 -24.58 6.13
C VAL A 325 13.81 -25.01 6.93
N ALA A 326 13.77 -26.23 7.47
CA ALA A 326 14.87 -26.79 8.25
C ALA A 326 16.20 -26.69 7.48
N GLY A 327 17.29 -26.41 8.20
CA GLY A 327 18.64 -26.49 7.65
C GLY A 327 18.94 -27.91 7.20
N VAL A 328 19.90 -28.06 6.27
CA VAL A 328 20.53 -29.36 6.06
C VAL A 328 21.21 -29.73 7.38
N SER A 329 20.81 -30.86 7.96
CA SER A 329 21.56 -31.44 9.08
C SER A 329 23.00 -31.63 8.60
N ALA A 330 23.97 -31.20 9.43
CA ALA A 330 25.37 -31.47 9.14
C ALA A 330 25.52 -32.97 8.82
N PRO A 331 26.31 -33.35 7.80
CA PRO A 331 26.59 -34.75 7.56
C PRO A 331 27.12 -35.33 8.88
N ALA A 332 26.57 -36.47 9.30
CA ALA A 332 27.04 -37.18 10.46
C ALA A 332 28.44 -37.74 10.17
N SER A 333 29.45 -36.88 10.11
CA SER A 333 30.82 -37.30 10.37
C SER A 333 30.85 -37.60 11.86
N THR A 334 30.80 -38.89 12.19
CA THR A 334 31.30 -39.37 13.47
C THR A 334 32.64 -38.66 13.73
N PRO A 335 32.80 -37.91 14.83
CA PRO A 335 34.10 -37.38 15.19
C PRO A 335 35.09 -38.55 15.23
N ALA A 336 36.24 -38.38 14.60
CA ALA A 336 37.35 -39.32 14.76
C ALA A 336 37.53 -39.59 16.26
N GLN A 337 37.55 -40.87 16.63
CA GLN A 337 37.55 -41.35 18.00
C GLN A 337 38.46 -40.50 18.89
N ALA A 338 37.87 -39.81 19.87
CA ALA A 338 38.62 -39.30 20.99
C ALA A 338 39.13 -40.52 21.76
N ALA A 339 40.43 -40.79 21.61
CA ALA A 339 41.13 -41.81 22.37
C ALA A 339 41.00 -41.51 23.88
N SER A 340 40.43 -42.49 24.59
CA SER A 340 40.66 -42.88 25.99
C SER A 340 41.09 -41.82 27.03
N GLY A 341 40.24 -41.65 28.04
CA GLY A 341 40.55 -41.19 29.39
C GLY A 341 39.41 -40.33 29.94
N GLY A 342 38.69 -40.62 31.02
CA GLY A 342 38.75 -41.63 32.06
C GLY A 342 37.99 -41.04 33.27
N ASN A 343 36.98 -41.76 33.76
CA ASN A 343 36.21 -41.58 35.02
C ASN A 343 35.37 -40.29 35.18
N GLY A 344 34.13 -40.34 35.71
CA GLY A 344 33.39 -41.47 36.26
C GLY A 344 32.07 -41.03 36.93
N ALA A 345 31.31 -42.07 37.29
CA ALA A 345 30.26 -42.16 38.31
C ALA A 345 28.85 -41.60 38.02
N ASN A 346 27.94 -42.58 37.86
CA ASN A 346 26.67 -42.79 38.57
C ASN A 346 25.58 -41.68 38.53
N GLY A 347 24.30 -41.97 38.29
CA GLY A 347 23.60 -43.20 38.62
C GLY A 347 22.27 -43.41 37.89
N SER A 348 21.90 -44.67 37.93
CA SER A 348 20.79 -45.42 37.37
C SER A 348 19.40 -45.12 37.96
N ASN A 349 18.34 -45.23 37.15
CA ASN A 349 17.27 -46.24 37.33
C ASN A 349 16.09 -46.02 36.34
N ALA A 350 15.72 -47.07 35.60
CA ALA A 350 14.37 -47.66 35.60
C ALA A 350 14.25 -48.82 34.58
N CYS A 351 14.42 -50.04 35.11
CA CYS A 351 13.70 -51.29 34.84
C CYS A 351 13.40 -51.75 33.40
N GLY A 352 14.16 -52.77 32.96
CA GLY A 352 13.74 -53.75 31.94
C GLY A 352 13.14 -55.00 32.58
N ALA A 353 12.09 -55.52 31.94
CA ALA A 353 11.40 -56.74 32.35
C ALA A 353 12.24 -58.01 32.09
N SER A 354 12.03 -58.98 32.99
CA SER A 354 12.69 -60.27 33.10
C SER A 354 12.53 -61.19 31.89
N CYS A 355 13.59 -61.92 31.54
CA CYS A 355 13.53 -63.31 31.10
C CYS A 355 14.74 -64.05 31.67
N GLY A 356 14.49 -65.10 32.45
CA GLY A 356 15.50 -65.95 33.06
C GLY A 356 15.96 -67.09 32.16
N GLY A 357 17.15 -67.62 32.46
CA GLY A 357 17.65 -68.89 31.94
C GLY A 357 19.14 -69.07 32.24
N PRO A 358 19.63 -70.27 32.64
CA PRO A 358 20.70 -70.41 33.62
C PRO A 358 22.03 -70.97 33.06
N GLY A 359 23.12 -70.75 33.80
CA GLY A 359 24.27 -71.67 33.83
C GLY A 359 25.65 -71.00 33.73
N GLY A 360 26.55 -71.38 34.65
CA GLY A 360 27.98 -71.52 34.33
C GLY A 360 28.99 -70.67 35.12
N ASN A 361 29.37 -71.20 36.30
CA ASN A 361 30.66 -71.16 37.00
C ASN A 361 31.90 -70.38 36.47
N GLY A 362 32.64 -69.83 37.46
CA GLY A 362 34.12 -69.74 37.49
C GLY A 362 34.66 -68.41 36.95
N GLY A 363 35.62 -67.71 37.56
CA GLY A 363 36.55 -68.02 38.63
C GLY A 363 37.59 -66.89 38.64
N SER A 364 38.11 -66.60 39.83
CA SER A 364 39.13 -65.63 40.23
C SER A 364 40.33 -65.39 39.28
N GLY A 365 40.90 -64.19 39.36
CA GLY A 365 42.27 -63.91 38.92
C GLY A 365 42.73 -62.48 39.19
N ALA A 366 43.15 -62.20 40.42
CA ALA A 366 43.88 -60.98 40.78
C ALA A 366 45.32 -61.02 40.22
N HIS A 367 45.88 -59.89 39.82
CA HIS A 367 47.31 -59.60 40.00
C HIS A 367 47.58 -58.10 40.11
N ASN A 368 48.67 -57.82 40.79
CA ASN A 368 48.98 -56.66 41.63
C ASN A 368 50.23 -55.94 41.07
N GLY A 369 50.44 -54.68 41.47
CA GLY A 369 51.72 -53.96 41.37
C GLY A 369 51.86 -53.05 40.13
N GLY A 370 52.34 -51.82 40.21
CA GLY A 370 53.02 -51.09 41.27
C GLY A 370 54.21 -50.31 40.70
N LYS A 371 54.31 -49.01 41.05
CA LYS A 371 55.45 -48.06 40.90
C LYS A 371 55.81 -47.62 39.46
N GLY A 372 56.27 -46.40 39.18
CA GLY A 372 56.56 -45.21 39.98
C GLY A 372 57.32 -44.14 39.14
N GLY A 373 57.22 -42.88 39.57
CA GLY A 373 58.15 -41.73 39.42
C GLY A 373 58.91 -41.47 38.10
N THR A 374 58.73 -40.28 37.50
CA THR A 374 59.65 -39.11 37.44
C THR A 374 59.80 -38.77 35.94
N GLY A 375 59.94 -37.56 35.42
CA GLY A 375 60.30 -36.22 35.86
C GLY A 375 60.97 -35.56 34.63
N GLY A 376 60.70 -34.28 34.32
CA GLY A 376 61.45 -33.56 33.28
C GLY A 376 60.67 -32.49 32.54
N LYS A 377 60.95 -31.22 32.85
CA LYS A 377 60.58 -30.03 32.07
C LYS A 377 61.68 -29.73 31.05
N TYR A 378 61.33 -29.32 29.84
CA TYR A 378 62.13 -28.39 29.03
C TYR A 378 61.21 -27.51 28.18
N SER A 379 61.44 -26.21 28.27
CA SER A 379 60.91 -25.14 27.42
C SER A 379 61.93 -24.80 26.35
N GLY A 380 61.49 -24.50 25.13
CA GLY A 380 62.30 -23.90 24.07
C GLY A 380 61.40 -23.33 22.97
N GLY A 381 61.62 -22.07 22.61
CA GLY A 381 60.88 -21.34 21.57
C GLY A 381 61.67 -21.15 20.27
N GLY A 382 61.03 -20.46 19.31
CA GLY A 382 61.53 -20.07 17.98
C GLY A 382 61.13 -21.08 16.89
N GLY A 383 60.68 -20.74 15.68
CA GLY A 383 60.54 -19.48 14.95
C GLY A 383 60.35 -19.83 13.46
N ASP A 384 59.60 -18.99 12.74
CA ASP A 384 59.62 -18.68 11.29
C ASP A 384 59.44 -19.77 10.20
N GLY A 385 58.79 -19.37 9.09
CA GLY A 385 59.01 -20.02 7.79
C GLY A 385 57.86 -19.98 6.79
N SER A 386 57.91 -18.99 5.91
CA SER A 386 56.97 -18.65 4.84
C SER A 386 57.06 -19.46 3.54
N THR A 387 56.05 -19.26 2.68
CA THR A 387 56.03 -19.29 1.20
C THR A 387 56.02 -20.62 0.44
N GLY A 388 55.20 -20.67 -0.63
CA GLY A 388 55.29 -21.72 -1.64
C GLY A 388 54.07 -21.84 -2.56
N SER A 389 53.87 -20.85 -3.43
CA SER A 389 53.00 -20.87 -4.60
C SER A 389 53.34 -21.97 -5.62
N GLY A 390 52.36 -22.44 -6.39
CA GLY A 390 52.62 -23.16 -7.65
C GLY A 390 51.39 -23.78 -8.29
N ALA A 391 50.95 -23.19 -9.41
CA ALA A 391 49.81 -23.59 -10.23
C ALA A 391 50.24 -24.39 -11.48
N SER A 392 49.34 -25.23 -12.00
CA SER A 392 49.11 -25.63 -13.42
C SER A 392 48.43 -27.01 -13.38
N GLY A 393 47.32 -27.32 -14.06
CA GLY A 393 46.89 -26.96 -15.41
C GLY A 393 46.72 -28.28 -16.18
N GLY A 394 45.57 -28.52 -16.83
CA GLY A 394 45.38 -29.69 -17.69
C GLY A 394 43.92 -30.04 -17.98
N ALA A 395 43.52 -29.89 -19.24
CA ALA A 395 42.17 -30.07 -19.77
C ALA A 395 41.97 -31.45 -20.43
N GLY A 396 40.70 -31.82 -20.64
CA GLY A 396 40.25 -32.58 -21.82
C GLY A 396 39.80 -34.03 -21.58
N GLY A 397 38.61 -34.36 -22.08
CA GLY A 397 38.17 -35.76 -22.27
C GLY A 397 36.66 -35.96 -22.33
N SER A 398 36.08 -35.89 -23.54
CA SER A 398 34.70 -36.23 -23.89
C SER A 398 34.56 -37.67 -24.40
N GLY A 399 33.42 -38.32 -24.14
CA GLY A 399 32.93 -39.55 -24.80
C GLY A 399 32.10 -40.39 -23.82
N GLY A 400 30.96 -41.00 -24.12
CA GLY A 400 30.19 -41.23 -25.34
C GLY A 400 29.21 -42.41 -25.06
N CYS A 401 27.93 -42.21 -25.40
CA CYS A 401 26.78 -43.10 -25.64
C CYS A 401 26.78 -44.64 -25.33
N GLY A 402 25.60 -45.16 -24.89
CA GLY A 402 25.07 -46.45 -25.41
C GLY A 402 24.08 -47.27 -24.54
N SER A 403 22.77 -47.20 -24.84
CA SER A 403 21.70 -48.25 -24.88
C SER A 403 21.52 -49.31 -23.75
N VAL A 404 20.36 -49.51 -23.09
CA VAL A 404 19.00 -50.02 -23.49
C VAL A 404 18.82 -51.57 -23.36
N PHE A 405 17.71 -51.99 -22.72
CA PHE A 405 17.15 -53.33 -22.35
C PHE A 405 17.66 -53.95 -21.03
N GLY A 406 16.86 -54.54 -20.13
CA GLY A 406 15.44 -54.93 -20.11
C GLY A 406 15.03 -55.52 -18.75
N CYS A 407 13.73 -55.74 -18.56
CA CYS A 407 12.98 -55.97 -17.31
C CYS A 407 13.24 -57.28 -16.52
N GLY A 408 12.94 -57.23 -15.21
CA GLY A 408 12.11 -58.24 -14.53
C GLY A 408 12.71 -59.02 -13.34
N GLY A 409 12.01 -58.99 -12.18
CA GLY A 409 11.82 -60.18 -11.34
C GLY A 409 12.35 -60.18 -9.89
N ASP A 410 11.46 -59.85 -8.96
CA ASP A 410 11.28 -60.19 -7.53
C ASP A 410 12.29 -61.01 -6.70
N ALA A 411 12.51 -60.52 -5.47
CA ALA A 411 12.57 -61.19 -4.15
C ALA A 411 13.66 -60.52 -3.29
N GLY A 412 13.36 -59.77 -2.22
CA GLY A 412 12.75 -60.26 -0.98
C GLY A 412 13.84 -60.38 0.10
N GLY A 413 13.85 -59.49 1.11
CA GLY A 413 14.78 -59.63 2.24
C GLY A 413 15.00 -58.33 3.00
N GLY A 414 14.21 -58.11 4.05
CA GLY A 414 14.20 -56.88 4.84
C GLY A 414 15.50 -56.57 5.58
N SER A 415 15.71 -55.29 5.81
CA SER A 415 16.52 -54.81 6.93
C SER A 415 15.83 -53.60 7.53
N ARG A 416 15.55 -53.73 8.83
CA ARG A 416 14.82 -52.79 9.68
C ARG A 416 15.57 -51.47 9.70
N GLY A 417 15.08 -50.48 8.94
CA GLY A 417 15.44 -49.09 9.14
C GLY A 417 14.88 -48.63 10.49
N GLY A 418 15.75 -48.53 11.49
CA GLY A 418 15.45 -47.80 12.71
C GLY A 418 15.09 -46.37 12.31
N ARG A 419 13.82 -45.98 12.50
CA ARG A 419 13.40 -44.60 12.40
C ARG A 419 14.08 -43.84 13.52
N GLY A 420 15.23 -43.24 13.24
CA GLY A 420 15.76 -42.16 14.05
C GLY A 420 14.72 -41.05 14.05
N ALA A 421 14.23 -40.69 15.23
CA ALA A 421 13.28 -39.60 15.39
C ALA A 421 13.85 -38.34 14.74
N ALA A 422 13.14 -37.82 13.73
CA ALA A 422 13.40 -36.48 13.23
C ALA A 422 13.27 -35.53 14.42
N GLY A 423 14.30 -34.71 14.66
CA GLY A 423 14.20 -33.62 15.61
C GLY A 423 12.99 -32.77 15.24
N THR A 424 12.06 -32.63 16.17
CA THR A 424 10.89 -31.76 16.03
C THR A 424 11.36 -30.38 15.60
N ALA A 425 10.79 -29.86 14.50
CA ALA A 425 10.87 -28.43 14.22
C ALA A 425 10.40 -27.69 15.48
N GLY A 426 11.18 -26.72 15.94
CA GLY A 426 10.75 -25.85 17.03
C GLY A 426 9.38 -25.29 16.66
N ALA A 427 8.37 -25.66 17.44
CA ALA A 427 7.03 -25.13 17.25
C ALA A 427 7.13 -23.61 17.32
N ALA A 428 6.63 -22.92 16.29
CA ALA A 428 6.22 -21.54 16.46
C ALA A 428 5.26 -21.52 17.65
N GLY A 429 5.51 -20.65 18.63
CA GLY A 429 4.67 -20.51 19.80
C GLY A 429 3.25 -20.14 19.39
N SER A 430 2.39 -21.15 19.24
CA SER A 430 0.95 -21.00 19.22
C SER A 430 0.54 -20.66 20.64
N ASN A 431 0.38 -19.37 20.94
CA ASN A 431 -0.40 -18.96 22.10
C ASN A 431 -1.87 -19.22 21.77
N THR A 432 -2.31 -20.48 21.89
CA THR A 432 -3.71 -20.77 22.15
C THR A 432 -4.01 -20.22 23.55
N PRO A 433 -4.85 -19.17 23.70
CA PRO A 433 -5.23 -18.72 25.03
C PRO A 433 -6.06 -19.83 25.67
N THR A 434 -5.50 -20.51 26.66
CA THR A 434 -6.33 -21.28 27.60
C THR A 434 -7.00 -20.28 28.52
N GLU A 435 -8.32 -20.35 28.59
CA GLU A 435 -9.22 -19.63 29.48
C GLU A 435 -8.71 -19.73 30.92
N GLY A 436 -7.95 -18.72 31.39
CA GLY A 436 -7.23 -18.81 32.66
C GLY A 436 -6.56 -17.52 33.12
N ASP A 437 -6.01 -16.71 32.21
CA ASP A 437 -5.30 -15.47 32.60
C ASP A 437 -6.10 -14.22 32.22
N PHE A 438 -7.26 -14.06 32.88
CA PHE A 438 -7.88 -12.75 33.09
C PHE A 438 -7.85 -12.47 34.59
N TRP A 439 -7.37 -11.28 34.95
CA TRP A 439 -7.33 -10.65 36.29
C TRP A 439 -6.11 -10.96 37.17
N THR A 440 -5.13 -10.04 37.16
CA THR A 440 -4.70 -9.24 38.32
C THR A 440 -4.08 -7.93 37.86
#